data_AF-A0A9E5LU70-F1
#
_entry.id   AF-A0A9E5LU70-F1
#
_cell.length_a   1.000
_cell.length_b   1.000
_cell.length_c   1.000
_cell.angle_alpha   90.00
_cell.angle_beta   90.00
_cell.angle_gamma   90.00
#
_symmetry.space_group_name_H-M   'P 1'
#
loop_
_entity.id
_entity.type
_entity.pdbx_description
1 polymer ?
#
loop_
_entity_poly.entity_id
_entity_poly.type
_entity_poly.pdbx_seq_one_letter_code
_entity_poly.pdbx_strand_id
1 'polypeptide(L)'
;MNSLSSLAAVAWQTDFLADRHYQAGNAAGWLSRAEKQAATNYPLSGRLYLAKSGWLLLSVPNALVRGVFDALTAPGAELPLAGVMNVPNVDADVLNAHISVMTGEEVAAIGGDKINERGHHYGYTLGPVKEIALKNVEGVSKVWVIEVTAPGLSALRKSYGLSAFPKDEPFHITVAARRRNVLGNNDVSKVESSRGT
;
A
#
# COMPACT_ATOMS: atom_id res chain seq x y z
N MET A 1 -85.45 -4.34 15.69
CA MET A 1 -84.79 -3.13 16.21
C MET A 1 -83.66 -3.56 17.13
N ASN A 2 -82.48 -2.99 16.90
CA ASN A 2 -81.16 -3.33 17.45
C ASN A 2 -81.09 -3.29 18.99
N SER A 3 -80.18 -4.06 19.58
CA SER A 3 -79.14 -3.46 20.44
C SER A 3 -77.96 -4.41 20.68
N LEU A 4 -76.79 -3.91 20.30
CA LEU A 4 -75.46 -4.50 20.42
C LEU A 4 -75.06 -4.74 21.88
N SER A 5 -74.50 -5.91 22.16
CA SER A 5 -73.79 -6.21 23.40
C SER A 5 -72.45 -6.84 23.07
N SER A 6 -71.40 -6.32 23.71
CA SER A 6 -70.11 -6.98 23.94
C SER A 6 -69.16 -7.17 22.74
N LEU A 7 -68.31 -6.16 22.50
CA LEU A 7 -66.92 -6.36 22.07
C LEU A 7 -66.05 -5.28 22.73
N ALA A 8 -65.73 -5.48 24.01
CA ALA A 8 -64.67 -4.75 24.67
C ALA A 8 -63.47 -5.67 24.85
N ALA A 9 -62.28 -5.10 24.62
CA ALA A 9 -60.98 -5.56 25.04
C ALA A 9 -60.32 -6.71 24.24
N VAL A 10 -59.73 -6.39 23.09
CA VAL A 10 -58.36 -6.83 22.76
C VAL A 10 -57.73 -5.77 21.85
N ALA A 11 -56.42 -5.54 22.00
CA ALA A 11 -55.52 -4.84 21.08
C ALA A 11 -55.18 -3.37 21.39
N TRP A 12 -54.49 -3.10 22.50
CA TRP A 12 -53.63 -1.90 22.63
C TRP A 12 -52.42 -2.14 23.54
N GLN A 13 -51.67 -3.24 23.35
CA GLN A 13 -50.49 -3.47 24.19
C GLN A 13 -49.36 -4.27 23.55
N THR A 14 -49.18 -4.17 22.22
CA THR A 14 -48.10 -4.88 21.51
C THR A 14 -47.02 -4.00 20.88
N ASP A 15 -47.20 -2.68 20.80
CA ASP A 15 -46.26 -1.84 20.01
C ASP A 15 -45.12 -1.18 20.80
N PHE A 16 -45.17 -1.11 22.13
CA PHE A 16 -44.10 -0.44 22.89
C PHE A 16 -42.87 -1.33 23.18
N LEU A 17 -43.00 -2.65 23.11
CA LEU A 17 -41.88 -3.58 23.38
C LEU A 17 -41.09 -3.91 22.12
N ALA A 18 -41.73 -3.93 20.95
CA ALA A 18 -41.08 -4.17 19.67
C ALA A 18 -39.99 -3.12 19.37
N ASP A 19 -40.27 -1.85 19.70
CA ASP A 19 -39.34 -0.75 19.51
C ASP A 19 -38.11 -0.88 20.44
N ARG A 20 -38.30 -1.24 21.73
CA ARG A 20 -37.15 -1.44 22.63
C ARG A 20 -36.23 -2.58 22.21
N HIS A 21 -36.79 -3.70 21.76
CA HIS A 21 -35.99 -4.83 21.27
C HIS A 21 -35.28 -4.49 19.96
N TYR A 22 -35.93 -3.73 19.07
CA TYR A 22 -35.32 -3.22 17.86
C TYR A 22 -34.16 -2.25 18.15
N GLN A 23 -34.37 -1.26 19.03
CA GLN A 23 -33.33 -0.30 19.43
C GLN A 23 -32.16 -0.99 20.14
N ALA A 24 -32.44 -1.96 21.03
CA ALA A 24 -31.40 -2.74 21.71
C ALA A 24 -30.61 -3.62 20.73
N GLY A 25 -31.29 -4.29 19.79
CA GLY A 25 -30.65 -5.08 18.74
C GLY A 25 -29.81 -4.21 17.81
N ASN A 26 -30.29 -3.02 17.46
CA ASN A 26 -29.58 -2.07 16.61
C ASN A 26 -28.34 -1.51 17.34
N ALA A 27 -28.48 -1.12 18.60
CA ALA A 27 -27.36 -0.65 19.43
C ALA A 27 -26.30 -1.75 19.64
N ALA A 28 -26.71 -2.99 19.89
CA ALA A 28 -25.79 -4.13 19.97
C ALA A 28 -25.10 -4.40 18.62
N GLY A 29 -25.82 -4.23 17.51
CA GLY A 29 -25.25 -4.26 16.16
C GLY A 29 -24.20 -3.18 15.94
N TRP A 30 -24.46 -1.94 16.38
CA TRP A 30 -23.51 -0.83 16.32
C TRP A 30 -22.28 -1.05 17.22
N LEU A 31 -22.47 -1.54 18.45
CA LEU A 31 -21.36 -1.89 19.34
C LEU A 31 -20.51 -3.03 18.78
N SER A 32 -21.14 -4.11 18.31
CA SER A 32 -20.41 -5.24 17.71
C SER A 32 -19.70 -4.85 16.41
N ARG A 33 -20.25 -3.91 15.63
CA ARG A 33 -19.57 -3.34 14.46
C ARG A 33 -18.40 -2.45 14.84
N ALA A 34 -18.52 -1.65 15.90
CA ALA A 34 -17.42 -0.85 16.43
C ALA A 34 -16.28 -1.72 16.95
N GLU A 35 -16.58 -2.86 17.58
CA GLU A 35 -15.58 -3.84 18.04
C GLU A 35 -14.95 -4.66 16.90
N LYS A 36 -15.71 -4.96 15.83
CA LYS A 36 -15.16 -5.61 14.62
C LYS A 36 -14.22 -4.71 13.81
N GLN A 37 -14.16 -3.42 14.13
CA GLN A 37 -13.03 -2.57 13.75
C GLN A 37 -11.90 -2.75 14.77
N ALA A 38 -11.53 -4.01 15.06
CA ALA A 38 -10.21 -4.33 15.54
C ALA A 38 -9.26 -3.77 14.49
N ALA A 39 -8.75 -2.56 14.74
CA ALA A 39 -7.89 -1.86 13.85
C ALA A 39 -6.74 -2.81 13.52
N THR A 40 -6.71 -3.33 12.29
CA THR A 40 -5.52 -3.98 11.78
C THR A 40 -4.44 -2.92 11.93
N ASN A 41 -3.58 -3.08 12.94
CA ASN A 41 -2.73 -2.01 13.37
C ASN A 41 -1.67 -1.85 12.28
N TYR A 42 -1.81 -0.84 11.44
CA TYR A 42 -0.81 -0.46 10.44
C TYR A 42 0.05 0.62 11.09
N PRO A 43 1.20 0.25 11.67
CA PRO A 43 1.97 1.15 12.53
C PRO A 43 2.60 2.31 11.75
N LEU A 44 2.65 2.22 10.42
CA LEU A 44 3.19 3.23 9.53
C LEU A 44 2.09 3.78 8.64
N SER A 45 2.19 5.05 8.29
CA SER A 45 1.28 5.70 7.37
C SER A 45 2.02 6.68 6.47
N GLY A 46 1.54 6.80 5.24
CA GLY A 46 2.02 7.80 4.29
C GLY A 46 0.87 8.58 3.70
N ARG A 47 1.17 9.73 3.11
CA ARG A 47 0.21 10.57 2.39
C ARG A 47 0.21 10.19 0.92
N LEU A 48 -0.98 10.00 0.36
CA LEU A 48 -1.14 9.72 -1.07
C LEU A 48 -0.98 11.02 -1.86
N TYR A 49 -0.16 11.00 -2.92
CA TYR A 49 0.06 12.17 -3.77
C TYR A 49 0.30 11.76 -5.23
N LEU A 50 0.01 12.70 -6.13
CA LEU A 50 0.30 12.55 -7.54
C LEU A 50 1.70 13.12 -7.81
N ALA A 51 2.61 12.28 -8.31
CA ALA A 51 3.95 12.70 -8.66
C ALA A 51 3.98 13.47 -9.98
N LYS A 52 5.00 14.32 -10.17
CA LYS A 52 5.25 15.00 -11.45
C LYS A 52 5.51 14.04 -12.62
N SER A 53 5.92 12.81 -12.31
CA SER A 53 6.07 11.73 -13.29
C SER A 53 4.72 11.16 -13.79
N GLY A 54 3.59 11.59 -13.22
CA GLY A 54 2.25 11.11 -13.54
C GLY A 54 1.79 9.90 -12.71
N TRP A 55 2.63 9.40 -11.81
CA TRP A 55 2.35 8.22 -10.98
C TRP A 55 1.60 8.60 -9.70
N LEU A 56 0.72 7.72 -9.22
CA LEU A 56 0.09 7.86 -7.92
C LEU A 56 0.92 7.11 -6.87
N LEU A 57 1.46 7.84 -5.91
CA LEU A 57 2.46 7.35 -4.97
C LEU A 57 2.02 7.59 -3.52
N LEU A 58 2.41 6.70 -2.62
CA LEU A 58 2.32 6.91 -1.18
C LEU A 58 3.67 7.41 -0.66
N SER A 59 3.70 8.51 0.10
CA SER A 59 4.93 9.07 0.64
C SER A 59 5.55 8.15 1.70
N VAL A 60 6.85 7.92 1.60
CA VAL A 60 7.63 7.19 2.62
C VAL A 60 8.79 8.08 3.07
N PRO A 61 9.17 8.08 4.37
CA PRO A 61 10.32 8.85 4.81
C PRO A 61 11.62 8.39 4.13
N ASN A 62 12.34 9.32 3.49
CA ASN A 62 13.66 9.04 2.91
C ASN A 62 14.66 8.50 3.94
N ALA A 63 14.52 8.89 5.22
CA ALA A 63 15.35 8.39 6.31
C ALA A 63 15.23 6.87 6.51
N LEU A 64 14.04 6.30 6.29
CA LEU A 64 13.83 4.85 6.36
C LEU A 64 14.66 4.13 5.28
N VAL A 65 14.60 4.63 4.04
CA VAL A 65 15.36 4.07 2.93
C VAL A 65 16.86 4.19 3.17
N ARG A 66 17.34 5.36 3.64
CA ARG A 66 18.75 5.56 3.96
C ARG A 66 19.24 4.61 5.06
N GLY A 67 18.49 4.48 6.16
CA GLY A 67 18.87 3.58 7.24
C GLY A 67 18.92 2.11 6.81
N VAL A 68 18.00 1.67 5.95
CA VAL A 68 18.03 0.30 5.39
C VAL A 68 19.18 0.13 4.40
N PHE A 69 19.47 1.14 3.59
CA PHE A 69 20.61 1.14 2.68
C PHE A 69 21.95 1.06 3.43
N ASP A 70 22.13 1.85 4.49
CA ASP A 70 23.35 1.85 5.31
C ASP A 70 23.56 0.51 6.02
N ALA A 71 22.48 -0.22 6.33
CA ALA A 71 22.52 -1.56 6.90
C ALA A 71 22.67 -2.68 5.85
N LEU A 72 22.57 -2.37 4.56
CA LEU A 72 22.60 -3.36 3.49
C LEU A 72 24.03 -3.81 3.21
N THR A 73 24.30 -5.10 3.32
CA THR A 73 25.64 -5.68 3.07
C THR A 73 25.88 -6.05 1.60
N ALA A 74 25.04 -5.57 0.68
CA ALA A 74 25.06 -5.98 -0.72
C ALA A 74 26.12 -5.21 -1.53
N PRO A 75 27.07 -5.89 -2.19
CA PRO A 75 28.13 -5.22 -2.94
C PRO A 75 27.59 -4.55 -4.21
N GLY A 76 28.06 -3.33 -4.49
CA GLY A 76 27.65 -2.53 -5.64
C GLY A 76 26.23 -1.98 -5.55
N ALA A 77 25.61 -2.02 -4.36
CA ALA A 77 24.37 -1.31 -4.10
C ALA A 77 24.62 0.20 -4.07
N GLU A 78 23.78 0.94 -4.78
CA GLU A 78 23.76 2.39 -4.80
C GLU A 78 22.38 2.88 -4.32
N LEU A 79 22.33 4.12 -3.83
CA LEU A 79 21.06 4.74 -3.47
C LEU A 79 20.17 4.87 -4.71
N PRO A 80 18.85 4.62 -4.59
CA PRO A 80 17.91 4.68 -5.69
C PRO A 80 17.55 6.13 -6.00
N LEU A 81 18.53 6.91 -6.47
CA LEU A 81 18.33 8.27 -6.93
C LEU A 81 17.51 8.28 -8.22
N ALA A 82 16.74 9.34 -8.46
CA ALA A 82 15.88 9.46 -9.63
C ALA A 82 16.64 9.28 -10.95
N GLY A 83 17.90 9.73 -11.03
CA GLY A 83 18.78 9.54 -12.19
C GLY A 83 19.25 8.09 -12.36
N VAL A 84 19.47 7.36 -11.26
CA VAL A 84 19.80 5.92 -11.31
C VAL A 84 18.60 5.09 -11.75
N MET A 85 17.41 5.53 -11.35
CA MET A 85 16.14 4.87 -11.67
C MET A 85 15.50 5.37 -12.97
N ASN A 86 16.16 6.27 -13.71
CA ASN A 86 15.66 6.88 -14.96
C ASN A 86 14.22 7.42 -14.85
N VAL A 87 13.89 8.10 -13.75
CA VAL A 87 12.56 8.66 -13.53
C VAL A 87 12.38 9.92 -14.40
N PRO A 88 11.36 10.00 -15.27
CA PRO A 88 11.15 11.17 -16.10
C PRO A 88 10.65 12.36 -15.27
N ASN A 89 11.01 13.58 -15.70
CA ASN A 89 10.55 14.85 -15.13
C ASN A 89 10.92 15.10 -13.65
N VAL A 90 12.02 14.50 -13.18
CA VAL A 90 12.57 14.70 -11.83
C VAL A 90 14.10 14.86 -11.93
N ASP A 91 14.67 15.72 -11.09
CA ASP A 91 16.12 15.95 -11.05
C ASP A 91 16.88 14.68 -10.63
N ALA A 92 18.03 14.42 -11.26
CA ALA A 92 18.75 13.15 -11.15
C ALA A 92 19.23 12.80 -9.73
N ASP A 93 19.52 13.80 -8.88
CA ASP A 93 20.07 13.61 -7.53
C ASP A 93 18.99 13.50 -6.43
N VAL A 94 17.72 13.42 -6.83
CA VAL A 94 16.61 13.36 -5.87
C VAL A 94 16.38 11.92 -5.43
N LEU A 95 16.53 11.68 -4.12
CA LEU A 95 16.01 10.48 -3.47
C LEU A 95 14.53 10.70 -3.14
N ASN A 96 13.66 9.84 -3.66
CA ASN A 96 12.23 9.88 -3.35
C ASN A 96 11.75 8.48 -2.96
N ALA A 97 11.70 8.21 -1.65
CA ALA A 97 11.14 7.00 -1.11
C ALA A 97 9.61 7.02 -1.22
N HIS A 98 9.05 6.02 -1.87
CA HIS A 98 7.61 5.92 -2.07
C HIS A 98 7.16 4.47 -2.26
N ILE A 99 5.85 4.26 -2.11
CA ILE A 99 5.17 3.04 -2.55
C ILE A 99 4.38 3.39 -3.81
N SER A 100 4.63 2.66 -4.89
CA SER A 100 3.89 2.82 -6.14
C SER A 100 2.48 2.27 -5.99
N VAL A 101 1.46 3.13 -6.14
CA VAL A 101 0.05 2.74 -5.99
C VAL A 101 -0.60 2.54 -7.34
N MET A 102 -0.41 3.46 -8.28
CA MET A 102 -0.86 3.33 -9.68
C MET A 102 0.23 3.80 -10.63
N THR A 103 0.33 3.13 -11.78
CA THR A 103 1.26 3.53 -12.85
C THR A 103 0.79 4.81 -13.52
N GLY A 104 1.70 5.52 -14.19
CA GLY A 104 1.32 6.72 -14.94
C GLY A 104 0.25 6.46 -16.02
N GLU A 105 0.27 5.29 -16.65
CA GLU A 105 -0.73 4.88 -17.65
C GLU A 105 -2.11 4.66 -17.02
N GLU A 106 -2.17 3.99 -15.86
CA GLU A 106 -3.41 3.78 -15.10
C GLU A 106 -4.02 5.12 -14.66
N VAL A 107 -3.18 6.03 -14.16
CA VAL A 107 -3.62 7.37 -13.75
C VAL A 107 -4.10 8.19 -14.94
N ALA A 108 -3.42 8.11 -16.09
CA ALA A 108 -3.83 8.79 -17.31
C ALA A 108 -5.18 8.27 -17.82
N ALA A 109 -5.42 6.95 -17.75
CA ALA A 109 -6.67 6.33 -18.16
C ALA A 109 -7.87 6.74 -17.27
N ILE A 110 -7.66 6.85 -15.96
CA ILE A 110 -8.70 7.30 -15.01
C ILE A 110 -8.91 8.82 -15.15
N GLY A 111 -7.81 9.55 -15.32
CA GLY A 111 -7.73 11.00 -15.22
C GLY A 111 -7.37 11.43 -13.81
N GLY A 112 -6.18 12.00 -13.61
CA GLY A 112 -5.63 12.34 -12.30
C GLY A 112 -6.50 13.28 -11.45
N ASP A 113 -7.37 14.07 -12.07
CA ASP A 113 -8.31 14.97 -11.37
C ASP A 113 -9.51 14.25 -10.77
N LYS A 114 -9.84 13.05 -11.27
CA LYS A 114 -10.93 12.21 -10.73
C LYS A 114 -10.51 11.43 -9.49
N ILE A 115 -9.23 11.45 -9.14
CA ILE A 115 -8.70 10.79 -7.94
C ILE A 115 -8.92 11.71 -6.75
N ASN A 116 -9.97 11.43 -5.97
CA ASN A 116 -10.39 12.26 -4.85
C ASN A 116 -9.63 11.94 -3.56
N GLU A 117 -9.04 10.76 -3.44
CA GLU A 117 -8.31 10.30 -2.26
C GLU A 117 -6.89 10.90 -2.17
N ARG A 118 -6.53 11.82 -3.08
CA ARG A 118 -5.28 12.58 -3.02
C ARG A 118 -5.21 13.34 -1.69
N GLY A 119 -4.10 13.16 -0.98
CA GLY A 119 -3.86 13.77 0.33
C GLY A 119 -4.33 12.93 1.52
N HIS A 120 -5.05 11.83 1.30
CA HIS A 120 -5.42 10.91 2.37
C HIS A 120 -4.21 10.13 2.87
N HIS A 121 -4.28 9.71 4.13
CA HIS A 121 -3.29 8.84 4.73
C HIS A 121 -3.70 7.38 4.58
N TYR A 122 -2.77 6.54 4.16
CA TYR A 122 -2.95 5.09 4.12
C TYR A 122 -1.93 4.42 5.00
N GLY A 123 -2.42 3.50 5.83
CA GLY A 123 -1.60 2.66 6.68
C GLY A 123 -0.93 1.54 5.89
N TYR A 124 0.31 1.21 6.27
CA TYR A 124 1.06 0.10 5.72
C TYR A 124 1.96 -0.57 6.78
N THR A 125 2.39 -1.80 6.49
CA THR A 125 3.33 -2.58 7.30
C THR A 125 4.49 -3.04 6.43
N LEU A 126 5.72 -2.93 6.96
CA LEU A 126 6.93 -3.42 6.31
C LEU A 126 7.05 -4.93 6.47
N GLY A 127 7.44 -5.59 5.38
CA GLY A 127 7.80 -6.99 5.34
C GLY A 127 9.31 -7.19 5.15
N PRO A 128 9.74 -8.36 4.64
CA PRO A 128 11.15 -8.64 4.43
C PRO A 128 11.76 -7.79 3.30
N VAL A 129 13.07 -7.57 3.36
CA VAL A 129 13.86 -7.06 2.23
C VAL A 129 14.08 -8.20 1.24
N LYS A 130 13.78 -7.97 -0.03
CA LYS A 130 13.96 -8.92 -1.13
C LYS A 130 14.82 -8.33 -2.22
N GLU A 131 15.59 -9.20 -2.87
CA GLU A 131 16.31 -8.88 -4.09
C GLU A 131 15.44 -9.21 -5.30
N ILE A 132 15.30 -8.26 -6.22
CA ILE A 132 14.59 -8.44 -7.49
C ILE A 132 15.57 -8.17 -8.63
N ALA A 133 15.75 -9.17 -9.49
CA ALA A 133 16.54 -9.03 -10.71
C ALA A 133 15.68 -8.38 -11.81
N LEU A 134 16.03 -7.16 -12.21
CA LEU A 134 15.34 -6.46 -13.29
C LEU A 134 15.93 -6.87 -14.63
N LYS A 135 15.23 -7.75 -15.35
CA LYS A 135 15.66 -8.19 -16.69
C LYS A 135 15.47 -7.12 -17.75
N ASN A 136 14.49 -6.22 -17.58
CA ASN A 136 13.99 -5.34 -18.64
C ASN A 136 14.16 -3.84 -18.37
N VAL A 137 14.97 -3.44 -17.37
CA VAL A 137 15.25 -2.02 -17.11
C VAL A 137 16.65 -1.67 -17.63
N GLU A 138 16.73 -0.65 -18.48
CA GLU A 138 18.00 -0.17 -19.02
C GLU A 138 18.85 0.46 -17.91
N GLY A 139 20.12 0.09 -17.83
CA GLY A 139 21.07 0.65 -16.87
C GLY A 139 21.06 0.04 -15.46
N VAL A 140 20.03 -0.73 -15.06
CA VAL A 140 19.95 -1.37 -13.73
C VAL A 140 19.93 -2.90 -13.87
N SER A 141 20.66 -3.59 -13.00
CA SER A 141 20.76 -5.06 -12.98
C SER A 141 19.95 -5.69 -11.85
N LYS A 142 19.95 -5.06 -10.67
CA LYS A 142 19.28 -5.55 -9.47
C LYS A 142 18.71 -4.39 -8.67
N VAL A 143 17.60 -4.64 -7.99
CA VAL A 143 17.05 -3.72 -6.99
C VAL A 143 16.77 -4.50 -5.71
N TRP A 144 16.99 -3.84 -4.59
CA TRP A 144 16.55 -4.33 -3.28
C TRP A 144 15.32 -3.54 -2.88
N VAL A 145 14.29 -4.27 -2.48
CA VAL A 145 13.00 -3.69 -2.13
C VAL A 145 12.55 -4.23 -0.79
N ILE A 146 11.84 -3.41 -0.02
CA ILE A 146 11.10 -3.87 1.16
C ILE A 146 9.69 -4.21 0.68
N GLU A 147 9.23 -5.43 0.91
CA GLU A 147 7.84 -5.79 0.65
C GLU A 147 6.91 -5.04 1.61
N VAL A 148 5.75 -4.60 1.14
CA VAL A 148 4.81 -3.81 1.91
C VAL A 148 3.41 -4.41 1.84
N THR A 149 2.80 -4.57 3.01
CA THR A 149 1.38 -4.91 3.12
C THR A 149 0.56 -3.66 3.39
N ALA A 150 -0.33 -3.32 2.47
CA ALA A 150 -1.18 -2.12 2.54
C ALA A 150 -2.56 -2.39 1.92
N PRO A 151 -3.47 -3.09 2.62
CA PRO A 151 -4.75 -3.51 2.04
C PRO A 151 -5.68 -2.33 1.73
N GLY A 152 -5.51 -1.19 2.40
CA GLY A 152 -6.20 0.05 2.05
C GLY A 152 -5.85 0.53 0.63
N LEU A 153 -4.60 0.35 0.19
CA LEU A 153 -4.18 0.68 -1.18
C LEU A 153 -4.72 -0.33 -2.20
N SER A 154 -4.78 -1.62 -1.84
CA SER A 154 -5.42 -2.62 -2.70
C SER A 154 -6.93 -2.37 -2.85
N ALA A 155 -7.60 -1.92 -1.78
CA ALA A 155 -9.01 -1.54 -1.83
C ALA A 155 -9.21 -0.30 -2.71
N LEU A 156 -8.32 0.69 -2.62
CA LEU A 156 -8.31 1.86 -3.50
C LEU A 156 -8.15 1.45 -4.97
N ARG A 157 -7.17 0.61 -5.31
CA ARG A 157 -7.02 0.14 -6.70
C ARG A 157 -8.28 -0.55 -7.22
N LYS A 158 -8.88 -1.42 -6.39
CA LYS A 158 -10.14 -2.10 -6.73
C LYS A 158 -11.32 -1.15 -6.93
N SER A 159 -11.40 -0.04 -6.18
CA SER A 159 -12.48 0.95 -6.37
C SER A 159 -12.44 1.64 -7.73
N TYR A 160 -11.25 1.69 -8.36
CA TYR A 160 -11.05 2.19 -9.72
C TYR A 160 -11.09 1.09 -10.80
N GLY A 161 -11.46 -0.15 -10.43
CA GLY A 161 -11.52 -1.28 -11.36
C GLY A 161 -10.16 -1.84 -11.77
N LEU A 162 -9.09 -1.48 -11.06
CA LEU A 162 -7.74 -2.00 -11.30
C LEU A 162 -7.49 -3.31 -10.53
N SER A 163 -6.45 -4.04 -10.93
CA SER A 163 -5.94 -5.17 -10.16
C SER A 163 -5.51 -4.73 -8.76
N ALA A 164 -5.52 -5.63 -7.78
CA ALA A 164 -5.20 -5.30 -6.38
C ALA A 164 -3.78 -4.74 -6.18
N PHE A 165 -2.89 -4.99 -7.15
CA PHE A 165 -1.47 -4.72 -7.12
C PHE A 165 -1.00 -4.12 -8.45
N PRO A 166 -0.12 -3.12 -8.45
CA PRO A 166 0.43 -2.56 -9.67
C PRO A 166 1.27 -3.62 -10.40
N LYS A 167 1.02 -3.83 -11.69
CA LYS A 167 1.70 -4.86 -12.51
C LYS A 167 1.66 -6.27 -11.90
N ASP A 168 0.63 -6.55 -11.10
CA ASP A 168 0.44 -7.82 -10.38
C ASP A 168 1.57 -8.20 -9.39
N GLU A 169 2.38 -7.21 -8.98
CA GLU A 169 3.45 -7.38 -8.00
C GLU A 169 3.09 -6.75 -6.64
N PRO A 170 3.45 -7.37 -5.50
CA PRO A 170 3.22 -6.78 -4.19
C PRO A 170 3.76 -5.35 -4.09
N PHE A 171 3.07 -4.53 -3.31
CA PHE A 171 3.58 -3.20 -2.98
C PHE A 171 4.97 -3.30 -2.37
N HIS A 172 5.85 -2.40 -2.76
CA HIS A 172 7.22 -2.42 -2.28
C HIS A 172 7.83 -1.03 -2.25
N ILE A 173 8.87 -0.88 -1.44
CA ILE A 173 9.70 0.33 -1.34
C ILE A 173 11.08 -0.01 -1.86
N THR A 174 11.52 0.65 -2.92
CA THR A 174 12.89 0.48 -3.41
C THR A 174 13.87 1.14 -2.45
N VAL A 175 14.83 0.37 -1.92
CA VAL A 175 15.83 0.85 -0.96
C VAL A 175 17.22 1.00 -1.57
N ALA A 176 17.53 0.20 -2.58
CA ALA A 176 18.80 0.23 -3.26
C ALA A 176 18.67 -0.26 -4.70
N ALA A 177 19.54 0.21 -5.58
CA ALA A 177 19.64 -0.24 -6.95
C ALA A 177 21.11 -0.52 -7.29
N ARG A 178 21.36 -1.50 -8.17
CA ARG A 178 22.69 -1.80 -8.71
C ARG A 178 22.70 -1.53 -10.20
N ARG A 179 23.49 -0.55 -10.64
CA ARG A 179 23.70 -0.30 -12.06
C ARG A 179 24.31 -1.52 -12.75
N ARG A 180 24.00 -1.70 -14.03
CA ARG A 180 24.56 -2.79 -14.85
C ARG A 180 26.06 -2.54 -15.03
N ASN A 181 26.86 -3.61 -14.99
CA ASN A 181 28.32 -3.60 -15.14
C ASN A 181 29.13 -2.95 -14.00
N VAL A 182 28.55 -2.66 -12.83
CA VAL A 182 29.31 -2.11 -11.68
C VAL A 182 30.37 -3.08 -11.13
N LEU A 183 30.14 -4.40 -11.21
CA LEU A 183 31.07 -5.41 -10.70
C LEU A 183 31.91 -6.13 -11.78
N GLY A 184 31.73 -5.79 -13.07
CA GLY A 184 32.30 -6.58 -14.17
C GLY A 184 31.89 -8.07 -14.14
N ASN A 185 32.63 -8.95 -14.82
CA ASN A 185 32.35 -10.41 -14.91
C ASN A 185 32.61 -11.21 -13.62
N ASN A 186 32.90 -10.57 -12.48
CA ASN A 186 33.31 -11.23 -11.24
C ASN A 186 32.17 -11.26 -10.19
N ASP A 187 31.00 -11.77 -10.55
CA ASP A 187 29.84 -11.93 -9.64
C ASP A 187 30.06 -13.06 -8.59
N VAL A 188 31.31 -13.46 -8.30
CA VAL A 188 31.69 -14.46 -7.29
C VAL A 188 32.55 -13.83 -6.20
N SER A 189 32.10 -13.94 -4.95
CA SER A 189 32.82 -13.49 -3.76
C SER A 189 34.25 -14.06 -3.72
N LYS A 190 35.25 -13.18 -3.58
CA LYS A 190 36.68 -13.52 -3.52
C LYS A 190 37.12 -14.21 -2.20
N VAL A 191 36.22 -14.93 -1.53
CA VAL A 191 36.48 -15.56 -0.21
C VAL A 191 36.61 -17.08 -0.29
N GLU A 192 36.27 -17.73 -1.41
CA GLU A 192 36.22 -19.20 -1.49
C GLU A 192 37.38 -19.87 -2.26
N SER A 193 38.50 -19.17 -2.50
CA SER A 193 39.67 -19.75 -3.20
C SER A 193 40.92 -19.95 -2.33
N SER A 194 40.82 -19.87 -1.00
CA SER A 194 41.98 -20.00 -0.08
C SER A 194 41.91 -21.17 0.90
N ARG A 195 41.30 -22.30 0.51
CA ARG A 195 41.52 -23.61 1.16
C ARG A 195 41.88 -24.64 0.11
N GLY A 196 43.17 -24.72 -0.19
CA GLY A 196 43.75 -25.68 -1.12
C GLY A 196 45.26 -25.60 -1.08
N THR A 197 45.84 -26.05 0.03
CA THR A 197 47.23 -26.51 0.17
C THR A 197 47.23 -27.75 1.04
#